data_AF-A0A497R1Z2-F1
#
_entry.id   AF-A0A497R1Z2-F1
#
_cell.length_a   1.000
_cell.length_b   1.000
_cell.length_c   1.000
_cell.angle_alpha   90.00
_cell.angle_beta   90.00
_cell.angle_gamma   90.00
#
_symmetry.space_group_name_H-M   'P 1'
#
loop_
_entity.id
_entity.type
_entity.pdbx_description
1 polymer ?
#
loop_
_entity_poly.entity_id
_entity_poly.type
_entity_poly.pdbx_seq_one_letter_code
_entity_poly.pdbx_strand_id
1 'polypeptide(L)'
;MENLEVNERDLRKFFASYWLLHSAIYNFDQGFNNQRKRRFTWAITNYYYSLVFVGRLFMFLAADLYYIGHSDVANFFIGYVVKRGGGDRERGAPALKFNECGEFERIDIYGNPKNNVSTDDIISYENIASNLSIDTEKIENFGRVLKQLKNFRNKNTYEAFVIYAQEYHTVLTEFIFSATDKVREVAECHLKEACKVFFNFWRRKSEQFVSLLNHEWVIPMTLQILRKHDLPTEYVKAIINRGFYFENEEIYWENLIRVRLIMERKPGVELNRRFKEICSITGFRAKQAIIDDVFSDFKELIEIDRGGN
;
A
#
# COMPACT_ATOMS: atom_id res chain seq x y z
N MET A 1 3.00 8.27 -33.62
CA MET A 1 2.62 7.78 -32.28
C MET A 1 2.06 6.39 -32.47
N GLU A 2 2.88 5.37 -32.27
CA GLU A 2 2.41 3.98 -32.31
C GLU A 2 1.35 3.79 -31.21
N ASN A 3 0.17 3.34 -31.61
CA ASN A 3 -0.88 2.91 -30.71
C ASN A 3 -0.39 1.68 -29.94
N LEU A 4 0.34 1.90 -28.85
CA LEU A 4 0.55 0.85 -27.84
C LEU A 4 -0.82 0.50 -27.30
N GLU A 5 -1.36 -0.61 -27.79
CA GLU A 5 -2.65 -1.14 -27.42
C GLU A 5 -2.58 -1.52 -25.93
N VAL A 6 -3.19 -0.71 -25.08
CA VAL A 6 -3.29 -1.00 -23.65
C VAL A 6 -4.02 -2.34 -23.49
N ASN A 7 -3.29 -3.37 -23.05
CA ASN A 7 -3.84 -4.72 -22.91
C ASN A 7 -4.66 -4.86 -21.62
N GLU A 8 -5.52 -5.88 -21.58
CA GLU A 8 -6.41 -6.13 -20.44
C GLU A 8 -5.66 -6.38 -19.13
N ARG A 9 -4.57 -7.16 -19.17
CA ARG A 9 -3.77 -7.48 -17.98
C ARG A 9 -3.18 -6.22 -17.34
N ASP A 10 -2.68 -5.29 -18.14
CA ASP A 10 -2.13 -4.03 -17.64
C ASP A 10 -3.21 -3.10 -17.08
N LEU A 11 -4.43 -3.08 -17.63
CA LEU A 11 -5.57 -2.37 -17.02
C LEU A 11 -5.91 -2.95 -15.64
N ARG A 12 -5.99 -4.27 -15.54
CA ARG A 12 -6.24 -4.97 -14.27
C ARG A 12 -5.12 -4.74 -13.26
N LYS A 13 -3.85 -4.78 -13.68
CA LYS A 13 -2.70 -4.47 -12.82
C LYS A 13 -2.70 -2.99 -12.39
N PHE A 14 -3.04 -2.06 -13.28
CA PHE A 14 -3.19 -0.64 -12.93
C PHE A 14 -4.26 -0.47 -11.86
N PHE A 15 -5.41 -1.09 -12.05
CA PHE A 15 -6.51 -1.02 -11.09
C PHE A 15 -6.14 -1.65 -9.74
N ALA A 16 -5.52 -2.84 -9.74
CA ALA A 16 -5.09 -3.52 -8.52
C ALA A 16 -4.01 -2.74 -7.76
N SER A 17 -2.98 -2.25 -8.46
CA SER A 17 -1.93 -1.43 -7.86
C SER A 17 -2.48 -0.10 -7.33
N TYR A 18 -3.45 0.50 -8.02
CA TYR A 18 -4.14 1.68 -7.50
C TYR A 18 -4.89 1.37 -6.20
N TRP A 19 -5.53 0.21 -6.06
CA TRP A 19 -6.19 -0.15 -4.80
C TRP A 19 -5.22 -0.37 -3.63
N LEU A 20 -4.01 -0.85 -3.90
CA LEU A 20 -2.93 -0.89 -2.89
C LEU A 20 -2.56 0.54 -2.47
N LEU A 21 -2.37 1.45 -3.44
CA LEU A 21 -2.09 2.86 -3.17
C LEU A 21 -3.26 3.55 -2.43
N HIS A 22 -4.50 3.34 -2.85
CA HIS A 22 -5.71 3.82 -2.20
C HIS A 22 -5.75 3.37 -0.75
N SER A 23 -5.45 2.10 -0.48
CA SER A 23 -5.42 1.56 0.89
C SER A 23 -4.34 2.23 1.74
N ALA A 24 -3.17 2.53 1.16
CA ALA A 24 -2.12 3.28 1.84
C ALA A 24 -2.56 4.72 2.17
N ILE A 25 -3.17 5.41 1.21
CA ILE A 25 -3.69 6.78 1.36
C ILE A 25 -4.80 6.83 2.42
N TYR A 26 -5.77 5.93 2.33
CA TYR A 26 -6.90 5.86 3.26
C TYR A 26 -6.42 5.60 4.69
N ASN A 27 -5.49 4.66 4.88
CA ASN A 27 -4.92 4.39 6.20
C ASN A 27 -4.14 5.59 6.74
N PHE A 28 -3.38 6.29 5.90
CA PHE A 28 -2.67 7.50 6.35
C PHE A 28 -3.65 8.58 6.84
N ASP A 29 -4.73 8.83 6.08
CA ASP A 29 -5.72 9.86 6.44
C ASP A 29 -6.50 9.49 7.71
N GLN A 30 -6.85 8.21 7.87
CA GLN A 30 -7.40 7.70 9.13
C GLN A 30 -6.43 7.89 10.29
N GLY A 31 -5.12 7.67 10.07
CA GLY A 31 -4.10 7.92 11.08
C GLY A 31 -4.05 9.38 11.51
N PHE A 32 -4.10 10.30 10.55
CA PHE A 32 -4.11 11.73 10.81
C PHE A 32 -5.40 12.19 11.51
N ASN A 33 -6.56 11.67 11.12
CA ASN A 33 -7.83 11.93 11.81
C ASN A 33 -7.80 11.42 13.26
N ASN A 34 -7.29 10.20 13.48
CA ASN A 34 -7.12 9.63 14.81
C ASN A 34 -6.17 10.48 15.67
N GLN A 35 -5.07 10.98 15.10
CA GLN A 35 -4.16 11.88 15.78
C GLN A 35 -4.84 13.19 16.19
N ARG A 36 -5.62 13.82 15.29
CA ARG A 36 -6.41 15.04 15.62
C ARG A 36 -7.41 14.82 16.75
N LYS A 37 -7.96 13.60 16.83
CA LYS A 37 -8.86 13.16 17.91
C LYS A 37 -8.11 12.62 19.14
N ARG A 38 -6.78 12.77 19.20
CA ARG A 38 -5.89 12.30 20.29
C ARG A 38 -5.95 10.79 20.54
N ARG A 39 -6.24 9.99 19.50
CA ARG A 39 -6.26 8.52 19.52
C ARG A 39 -4.92 7.97 19.02
N PHE A 40 -3.84 8.21 19.76
CA PHE A 40 -2.46 8.03 19.28
C PHE A 40 -2.10 6.58 18.91
N THR A 41 -2.51 5.58 19.69
CA THR A 41 -2.26 4.16 19.37
C THR A 41 -2.90 3.75 18.05
N TRP A 42 -4.14 4.21 17.82
CA TRP A 42 -4.83 4.00 16.56
C TRP A 42 -4.15 4.75 15.41
N ALA A 43 -3.73 6.00 15.64
CA ALA A 43 -2.96 6.77 14.67
C ALA A 43 -1.69 6.04 14.23
N ILE A 44 -0.86 5.59 15.17
CA ILE A 44 0.37 4.82 14.91
C ILE A 44 0.06 3.53 14.16
N THR A 45 -1.01 2.81 14.54
CA THR A 45 -1.44 1.58 13.86
C THR A 45 -1.83 1.86 12.40
N ASN A 46 -2.59 2.94 12.17
CA ASN A 46 -3.00 3.35 10.84
C ASN A 46 -1.81 3.79 9.97
N TYR A 47 -0.87 4.58 10.52
CA TYR A 47 0.36 4.93 9.80
C TYR A 47 1.22 3.70 9.47
N TYR A 48 1.31 2.74 10.39
CA TYR A 48 1.97 1.46 10.11
C TYR A 48 1.29 0.70 8.95
N TYR A 49 -0.03 0.57 8.96
CA TYR A 49 -0.75 -0.09 7.86
C TYR A 49 -0.63 0.66 6.53
N SER A 50 -0.58 1.99 6.56
CA SER A 50 -0.27 2.79 5.38
C SER A 50 1.06 2.32 4.75
N LEU A 51 2.12 2.17 5.57
CA LEU A 51 3.41 1.69 5.08
C LEU A 51 3.42 0.22 4.67
N VAL A 52 2.64 -0.66 5.32
CA VAL A 52 2.49 -2.04 4.86
C VAL A 52 1.93 -2.07 3.42
N PHE A 53 0.92 -1.25 3.13
CA PHE A 53 0.36 -1.16 1.78
C PHE A 53 1.33 -0.53 0.77
N VAL A 54 2.17 0.43 1.19
CA VAL A 54 3.29 0.92 0.37
C VAL A 54 4.25 -0.23 0.02
N GLY A 55 4.64 -1.04 1.00
CA GLY A 55 5.51 -2.19 0.76
C GLY A 55 4.90 -3.21 -0.21
N ARG A 56 3.61 -3.54 -0.02
CA ARG A 56 2.87 -4.41 -0.95
C ARG A 56 2.78 -3.80 -2.35
N LEU A 57 2.55 -2.49 -2.47
CA LEU A 57 2.52 -1.80 -3.74
C LEU A 57 3.87 -1.94 -4.49
N PHE A 58 4.99 -1.72 -3.79
CA PHE A 58 6.31 -1.87 -4.40
C PHE A 58 6.55 -3.29 -4.90
N MET A 59 6.26 -4.29 -4.07
CA MET A 59 6.37 -5.69 -4.50
C MET A 59 5.47 -5.98 -5.71
N PHE A 60 4.23 -5.51 -5.67
CA PHE A 60 3.25 -5.78 -6.72
C PHE A 60 3.61 -5.15 -8.06
N LEU A 61 4.07 -3.90 -8.05
CA LEU A 61 4.49 -3.22 -9.27
C LEU A 61 5.68 -3.92 -9.92
N ALA A 62 6.68 -4.33 -9.12
CA ALA A 62 7.92 -4.91 -9.59
C ALA A 62 7.86 -6.40 -9.94
N ALA A 63 7.03 -7.18 -9.26
CA ALA A 63 7.05 -8.65 -9.34
C ALA A 63 5.66 -9.29 -9.45
N ASP A 64 4.60 -8.49 -9.64
CA ASP A 64 3.21 -8.98 -9.74
C ASP A 64 2.76 -9.80 -8.52
N LEU A 65 3.41 -9.64 -7.36
CA LEU A 65 3.06 -10.37 -6.15
C LEU A 65 3.34 -9.54 -4.90
N TYR A 66 2.76 -9.95 -3.77
CA TYR A 66 3.11 -9.40 -2.46
C TYR A 66 2.78 -10.37 -1.33
N TYR A 67 3.50 -10.27 -0.21
CA TYR A 67 3.22 -11.07 0.97
C TYR A 67 1.89 -10.69 1.63
N ILE A 68 1.16 -11.72 2.07
CA ILE A 68 -0.09 -11.55 2.83
C ILE A 68 0.25 -11.08 4.25
N GLY A 69 1.26 -11.66 4.89
CA GLY A 69 1.64 -11.32 6.26
C GLY A 69 2.32 -9.95 6.39
N HIS A 70 1.87 -9.13 7.34
CA HIS A 70 2.50 -7.83 7.63
C HIS A 70 3.95 -7.98 8.14
N SER A 71 4.20 -9.06 8.90
CA SER A 71 5.53 -9.41 9.38
C SER A 71 6.48 -9.76 8.23
N ASP A 72 5.97 -10.46 7.22
CA ASP A 72 6.74 -10.94 6.08
C ASP A 72 7.17 -9.76 5.20
N VAL A 73 6.27 -8.81 4.92
CA VAL A 73 6.61 -7.55 4.24
C VAL A 73 7.72 -6.80 5.00
N ALA A 74 7.61 -6.65 6.33
CA ALA A 74 8.61 -5.95 7.12
C ALA A 74 9.97 -6.64 7.13
N ASN A 75 10.00 -7.98 7.21
CA ASN A 75 11.22 -8.77 7.18
C ASN A 75 11.85 -8.80 5.78
N PHE A 76 11.04 -8.78 4.73
CA PHE A 76 11.51 -8.77 3.36
C PHE A 76 12.35 -7.53 3.04
N PHE A 77 11.85 -6.33 3.38
CA PHE A 77 12.54 -5.08 3.06
C PHE A 77 13.78 -4.77 3.92
N ILE A 78 14.08 -5.59 4.93
CA ILE A 78 15.34 -5.50 5.71
C ILE A 78 16.35 -6.59 5.32
N GLY A 79 16.13 -7.27 4.19
CA GLY A 79 17.00 -8.33 3.70
C GLY A 79 16.97 -9.61 4.51
N TYR A 80 15.95 -9.82 5.35
CA TYR A 80 15.82 -11.08 6.09
C TYR A 80 15.20 -12.14 5.20
N VAL A 81 15.58 -13.39 5.43
CA VAL A 81 14.96 -14.56 4.79
C VAL A 81 13.50 -14.62 5.23
N VAL A 82 12.59 -14.61 4.26
CA VAL A 82 11.14 -14.73 4.49
C VAL A 82 10.67 -16.09 3.98
N LYS A 83 10.09 -16.86 4.89
CA LYS A 83 9.60 -18.23 4.66
C LYS A 83 8.50 -18.57 5.67
N ARG A 84 7.78 -19.68 5.46
CA ARG A 84 6.68 -20.07 6.35
C ARG A 84 7.16 -20.29 7.79
N GLY A 85 6.39 -19.78 8.75
CA GLY A 85 6.59 -20.08 10.17
C GLY A 85 5.99 -21.45 10.54
N GLY A 86 6.60 -22.15 11.51
CA GLY A 86 6.04 -23.38 12.10
C GLY A 86 6.44 -24.70 11.42
N GLY A 87 7.66 -25.17 11.69
CA GLY A 87 8.09 -26.54 11.39
C GLY A 87 8.53 -26.80 9.94
N ASP A 88 7.83 -26.28 8.94
CA ASP A 88 8.14 -26.50 7.53
C ASP A 88 9.11 -25.43 7.00
N ARG A 89 10.42 -25.68 7.16
CA ARG A 89 11.50 -24.73 6.83
C ARG A 89 11.80 -24.65 5.33
N GLU A 90 11.14 -25.50 4.52
CA GLU A 90 11.37 -25.70 3.07
C GLU A 90 10.27 -25.08 2.19
N ARG A 91 9.25 -24.46 2.78
CA ARG A 91 8.23 -23.68 2.04
C ARG A 91 8.33 -22.16 2.23
N GLY A 92 8.05 -21.45 1.14
CA GLY A 92 7.99 -19.99 1.11
C GLY A 92 6.89 -19.42 2.00
N ALA A 93 6.90 -18.11 2.26
CA ALA A 93 5.82 -17.48 3.01
C ALA A 93 4.61 -17.23 2.10
N PRO A 94 3.37 -17.29 2.63
CA PRO A 94 2.17 -17.04 1.85
C PRO A 94 2.15 -15.65 1.19
N ALA A 95 1.95 -15.64 -0.12
CA ALA A 95 1.86 -14.46 -0.95
C ALA A 95 0.64 -14.53 -1.88
N LEU A 96 0.21 -13.37 -2.37
CA LEU A 96 -0.72 -13.26 -3.48
C LEU A 96 0.05 -12.89 -4.74
N LYS A 97 -0.08 -13.69 -5.80
CA LYS A 97 0.49 -13.43 -7.13
C LYS A 97 -0.63 -13.10 -8.11
N PHE A 98 -0.34 -12.18 -9.01
CA PHE A 98 -1.21 -11.75 -10.08
C PHE A 98 -0.77 -12.40 -11.38
N ASN A 99 -1.55 -13.37 -11.81
CA ASN A 99 -1.20 -14.25 -12.90
C ASN A 99 -1.40 -13.57 -14.27
N GLU A 100 -1.11 -14.32 -15.33
CA GLU A 100 -1.22 -13.83 -16.72
C GLU A 100 -2.66 -13.50 -17.12
N CYS A 101 -3.65 -14.19 -16.55
CA CYS A 101 -5.08 -13.95 -16.75
C CYS A 101 -5.59 -12.71 -16.00
N GLY A 102 -4.74 -12.06 -15.19
CA GLY A 102 -5.12 -10.91 -14.37
C GLY A 102 -5.99 -11.26 -13.16
N GLU A 103 -5.80 -12.46 -12.63
CA GLU A 103 -6.43 -12.97 -11.41
C GLU A 103 -5.40 -13.13 -10.28
N PHE A 104 -5.86 -13.14 -9.04
CA PHE A 104 -5.01 -13.37 -7.87
C PHE A 104 -5.03 -14.83 -7.45
N GLU A 105 -3.86 -15.41 -7.29
CA GLU A 105 -3.64 -16.76 -6.76
C GLU A 105 -2.80 -16.71 -5.47
N ARG A 106 -3.12 -17.59 -4.52
CA ARG A 106 -2.31 -17.78 -3.31
C ARG A 106 -1.18 -18.74 -3.62
N ILE A 107 0.05 -18.33 -3.34
CA ILE A 107 1.27 -19.12 -3.55
C ILE A 107 2.22 -18.96 -2.36
N ASP A 108 3.24 -19.81 -2.27
CA ASP A 108 4.29 -19.71 -1.26
C ASP A 108 5.57 -19.15 -1.91
N ILE A 109 6.06 -17.98 -1.44
CA ILE A 109 7.24 -17.29 -2.02
C ILE A 109 8.39 -17.22 -1.02
N TYR A 110 9.58 -17.58 -1.47
CA TYR A 110 10.83 -17.42 -0.73
C TYR A 110 11.43 -16.03 -0.92
N GLY A 111 11.57 -15.29 0.18
CA GLY A 111 12.12 -13.93 0.16
C GLY A 111 13.56 -13.91 0.63
N ASN A 112 14.43 -13.21 -0.12
CA ASN A 112 15.84 -12.96 0.19
C ASN A 112 16.62 -14.23 0.62
N PRO A 113 16.59 -15.32 -0.16
CA PRO A 113 17.31 -16.53 0.20
C PRO A 113 18.82 -16.25 0.28
N LYS A 114 19.49 -16.80 1.31
CA LYS A 114 20.95 -16.67 1.50
C LYS A 114 21.76 -17.71 0.73
N ASN A 115 21.12 -18.79 0.31
CA ASN A 115 21.71 -19.90 -0.42
C ASN A 115 20.92 -20.11 -1.72
N ASN A 116 21.50 -20.81 -2.70
CA ASN A 116 20.77 -21.27 -3.88
C ASN A 116 19.67 -22.25 -3.45
N VAL A 117 18.43 -21.76 -3.36
CA VAL A 117 17.24 -22.58 -3.16
C VAL A 117 16.76 -23.01 -4.55
N SER A 118 16.46 -24.30 -4.75
CA SER A 118 16.11 -24.85 -6.08
C SER A 118 14.64 -24.63 -6.47
N THR A 119 14.01 -23.57 -5.97
CA THR A 119 12.59 -23.27 -6.21
C THR A 119 12.47 -22.06 -7.12
N ASP A 120 11.58 -22.13 -8.13
CA ASP A 120 11.33 -21.02 -9.07
C ASP A 120 10.65 -19.80 -8.43
N ASP A 121 10.13 -19.95 -7.21
CA ASP A 121 9.34 -18.95 -6.48
C ASP A 121 10.18 -18.11 -5.50
N ILE A 122 11.22 -17.45 -6.02
CA ILE A 122 12.15 -16.62 -5.24
C ILE A 122 12.00 -15.14 -5.59
N ILE A 123 12.04 -14.28 -4.57
CA ILE A 123 12.09 -12.82 -4.73
C ILE A 123 13.13 -12.20 -3.80
N SER A 124 13.76 -11.11 -4.23
CA SER A 124 14.70 -10.33 -3.42
C SER A 124 14.35 -8.85 -3.42
N TYR A 125 14.68 -8.14 -2.33
CA TYR A 125 14.41 -6.70 -2.25
C TYR A 125 15.27 -5.90 -3.24
N GLU A 126 16.45 -6.41 -3.63
CA GLU A 126 17.29 -5.84 -4.68
C GLU A 126 16.58 -5.89 -6.05
N ASN A 127 15.86 -6.98 -6.35
CA ASN A 127 15.05 -7.07 -7.58
C ASN A 127 13.93 -6.03 -7.59
N ILE A 128 13.29 -5.78 -6.43
CA ILE A 128 12.28 -4.71 -6.30
C ILE A 128 12.90 -3.34 -6.55
N ALA A 129 14.04 -3.05 -5.90
CA ALA A 129 14.75 -1.79 -6.04
C ALA A 129 15.10 -1.51 -7.51
N SER A 130 15.68 -2.51 -8.19
CA SER A 130 16.05 -2.43 -9.60
C SER A 130 14.85 -2.20 -10.52
N ASN A 131 13.80 -3.02 -10.40
CA ASN A 131 12.61 -2.95 -11.27
C ASN A 131 11.82 -1.65 -11.11
N LEU A 132 11.86 -1.02 -9.93
CA LEU A 132 11.22 0.28 -9.70
C LEU A 132 12.15 1.46 -9.96
N SER A 133 13.44 1.22 -10.18
CA SER A 133 14.48 2.26 -10.26
C SER A 133 14.57 3.09 -8.98
N ILE A 134 14.45 2.43 -7.83
CA ILE A 134 14.62 3.02 -6.50
C ILE A 134 15.99 2.59 -5.98
N ASP A 135 16.72 3.52 -5.37
CA ASP A 135 17.97 3.21 -4.70
C ASP A 135 17.75 2.13 -3.61
N THR A 136 18.59 1.10 -3.64
CA THR A 136 18.59 0.02 -2.64
C THR A 136 18.67 0.57 -1.22
N GLU A 137 19.45 1.64 -0.98
CA GLU A 137 19.54 2.26 0.35
C GLU A 137 18.18 2.81 0.83
N LYS A 138 17.40 3.41 -0.07
CA LYS A 138 16.05 3.91 0.24
C LYS A 138 15.09 2.76 0.57
N ILE A 139 15.19 1.65 -0.16
CA ILE A 139 14.40 0.44 0.09
C ILE A 139 14.72 -0.18 1.45
N GLU A 140 16.00 -0.31 1.78
CA GLU A 140 16.42 -0.80 3.10
C GLU A 140 15.96 0.14 4.22
N ASN A 141 16.09 1.45 4.01
CA ASN A 141 15.64 2.44 4.99
C ASN A 141 14.13 2.33 5.24
N PHE A 142 13.34 2.15 4.17
CA PHE A 142 11.91 1.85 4.28
C PHE A 142 11.66 0.58 5.11
N GLY A 143 12.41 -0.50 4.87
CA GLY A 143 12.32 -1.72 5.68
C GLY A 143 12.64 -1.50 7.15
N ARG A 144 13.72 -0.75 7.45
CA ARG A 144 14.12 -0.39 8.81
C ARG A 144 13.02 0.38 9.54
N VAL A 145 12.45 1.39 8.89
CA VAL A 145 11.30 2.16 9.39
C VAL A 145 10.10 1.25 9.66
N LEU A 146 9.73 0.41 8.70
CA LEU A 146 8.56 -0.47 8.81
C LEU A 146 8.71 -1.45 9.99
N LYS A 147 9.92 -2.01 10.19
CA LYS A 147 10.23 -2.88 11.34
C LYS A 147 10.15 -2.12 12.67
N GLN A 148 10.72 -0.92 12.73
CA GLN A 148 10.68 -0.09 13.93
C GLN A 148 9.24 0.29 14.31
N LEU A 149 8.43 0.71 13.34
CA LEU A 149 7.02 1.03 13.57
C LEU A 149 6.21 -0.19 13.99
N LYS A 150 6.46 -1.36 13.41
CA LYS A 150 5.84 -2.62 13.85
C LYS A 150 6.15 -2.88 15.33
N ASN A 151 7.41 -2.80 15.70
CA ASN A 151 7.85 -3.03 17.08
C ASN A 151 7.27 -1.99 18.04
N PHE A 152 7.25 -0.71 17.62
CA PHE A 152 6.67 0.37 18.40
C PHE A 152 5.18 0.15 18.60
N ARG A 153 4.42 -0.10 17.54
CA ARG A 153 2.99 -0.46 17.58
C ARG A 153 2.73 -1.62 18.54
N ASN A 154 3.50 -2.70 18.44
CA ASN A 154 3.28 -3.89 19.28
C ASN A 154 3.59 -3.65 20.76
N LYS A 155 4.47 -2.69 21.09
CA LYS A 155 4.77 -2.27 22.46
C LYS A 155 3.79 -1.21 22.98
N ASN A 156 3.11 -0.50 22.08
CA ASN A 156 2.19 0.58 22.37
C ASN A 156 0.77 0.00 22.59
N THR A 157 0.58 -0.82 23.63
CA THR A 157 -0.73 -1.41 23.96
C THR A 157 -1.56 -0.50 24.85
N TYR A 158 -2.88 -0.76 24.92
CA TYR A 158 -3.79 -0.02 25.80
C TYR A 158 -3.35 -0.10 27.27
N GLU A 159 -2.84 -1.25 27.70
CA GLU A 159 -2.33 -1.50 29.05
C GLU A 159 -1.10 -0.67 29.37
N ALA A 160 -0.20 -0.47 28.39
CA ALA A 160 0.93 0.44 28.56
C ALA A 160 0.42 1.86 28.86
N PHE A 161 -0.63 2.32 28.16
CA PHE A 161 -1.26 3.63 28.44
C PHE A 161 -1.97 3.70 29.77
N VAL A 162 -2.64 2.64 30.23
CA VAL A 162 -3.28 2.62 31.55
C VAL A 162 -2.23 2.76 32.65
N ILE A 163 -1.10 2.05 32.53
CA ILE A 163 0.04 2.19 33.46
C ILE A 163 0.63 3.59 33.38
N TYR A 164 0.82 4.14 32.16
CA TYR A 164 1.31 5.50 31.94
C TYR A 164 0.35 6.59 32.46
N ALA A 165 -0.96 6.34 32.50
CA ALA A 165 -1.97 7.28 32.97
C ALA A 165 -2.17 7.27 34.50
N GLN A 166 -1.74 6.20 35.19
CA GLN A 166 -1.79 6.12 36.66
C GLN A 166 -0.70 6.97 37.33
N GLU A 167 0.38 7.30 36.62
CA GLU A 167 1.39 8.23 37.09
C GLU A 167 1.18 9.62 36.42
N TYR A 168 1.10 10.69 37.21
CA TYR A 168 0.89 12.07 36.74
C TYR A 168 1.97 12.54 35.74
N HIS A 169 1.78 12.35 34.42
CA HIS A 169 2.84 12.64 33.44
C HIS A 169 2.37 13.43 32.21
N THR A 170 2.47 14.76 32.32
CA THR A 170 2.58 15.66 31.16
C THR A 170 3.68 15.20 30.19
N VAL A 171 4.79 14.67 30.70
CA VAL A 171 5.93 14.16 29.92
C VAL A 171 5.55 13.01 28.98
N LEU A 172 4.76 12.04 29.46
CA LEU A 172 4.33 10.89 28.64
C LEU A 172 3.35 11.33 27.54
N THR A 173 2.50 12.30 27.86
CA THR A 173 1.62 12.92 26.88
C THR A 173 2.45 13.61 25.80
N GLU A 174 3.37 14.51 26.17
CA GLU A 174 4.27 15.22 25.23
C GLU A 174 5.11 14.25 24.38
N PHE A 175 5.62 13.17 24.97
CA PHE A 175 6.34 12.13 24.25
C PHE A 175 5.46 11.46 23.20
N ILE A 176 4.24 11.03 23.54
CA ILE A 176 3.35 10.35 22.59
C ILE A 176 2.88 11.28 21.48
N PHE A 177 2.63 12.56 21.78
CA PHE A 177 2.36 13.58 20.76
C PHE A 177 3.54 13.68 19.79
N SER A 178 4.75 13.91 20.31
CA SER A 178 5.97 14.05 19.50
C SER A 178 6.29 12.80 18.69
N ALA A 179 6.14 11.62 19.29
CA ALA A 179 6.34 10.34 18.63
C ALA A 179 5.32 10.14 17.51
N THR A 180 4.04 10.41 17.75
CA THR A 180 2.99 10.26 16.73
C THR A 180 3.22 11.24 15.57
N ASP A 181 3.62 12.48 15.86
CA ASP A 181 4.00 13.44 14.82
C ASP A 181 5.19 12.96 14.00
N LYS A 182 6.21 12.38 14.65
CA LYS A 182 7.35 11.83 13.91
C LYS A 182 6.96 10.65 13.03
N VAL A 183 6.10 9.75 13.53
CA VAL A 183 5.56 8.64 12.74
C VAL A 183 4.76 9.15 11.55
N ARG A 184 3.93 10.19 11.74
CA ARG A 184 3.17 10.84 10.65
C ARG A 184 4.10 11.40 9.59
N GLU A 185 5.11 12.18 9.96
CA GLU A 185 6.09 12.77 9.02
C GLU A 185 6.78 11.69 8.19
N VAL A 186 7.26 10.64 8.85
CA VAL A 186 7.93 9.51 8.18
C VAL A 186 6.96 8.79 7.24
N ALA A 187 5.73 8.55 7.68
CA ALA A 187 4.72 7.91 6.84
C ALA A 187 4.34 8.77 5.63
N GLU A 188 4.23 10.09 5.81
CA GLU A 188 3.95 11.04 4.73
C GLU A 188 5.05 11.00 3.66
N CYS A 189 6.33 11.04 4.08
CA CYS A 189 7.46 10.96 3.16
C CYS A 189 7.42 9.69 2.30
N HIS A 190 7.19 8.52 2.91
CA HIS A 190 7.09 7.27 2.16
C HIS A 190 5.82 7.19 1.29
N LEU A 191 4.72 7.79 1.72
CA LEU A 191 3.49 7.84 0.92
C LEU A 191 3.64 8.72 -0.33
N LYS A 192 4.33 9.86 -0.21
CA LYS A 192 4.67 10.70 -1.37
C LYS A 192 5.56 9.95 -2.36
N GLU A 193 6.57 9.25 -1.85
CA GLU A 193 7.43 8.41 -2.69
C GLU A 193 6.63 7.28 -3.35
N ALA A 194 5.71 6.65 -2.64
CA ALA A 194 4.82 5.63 -3.21
C ALA A 194 3.96 6.17 -4.34
N CYS A 195 3.42 7.39 -4.18
CA CYS A 195 2.70 8.08 -5.24
C CYS A 195 3.60 8.31 -6.46
N LYS A 196 4.82 8.83 -6.25
CA LYS A 196 5.81 9.05 -7.32
C LYS A 196 6.15 7.76 -8.07
N VAL A 197 6.46 6.70 -7.34
CA VAL A 197 6.81 5.38 -7.91
C VAL A 197 5.65 4.81 -8.71
N PHE A 198 4.42 4.84 -8.17
CA PHE A 198 3.22 4.41 -8.89
C PHE A 198 3.05 5.17 -10.20
N PHE A 199 3.16 6.49 -10.14
CA PHE A 199 3.00 7.36 -11.30
C PHE A 199 4.07 7.05 -12.37
N ASN A 200 5.34 6.98 -11.99
CA ASN A 200 6.44 6.74 -12.93
C ASN A 200 6.42 5.33 -13.51
N PHE A 201 6.01 4.32 -12.73
CA PHE A 201 5.83 2.97 -13.25
C PHE A 201 4.84 2.95 -14.42
N TRP A 202 3.65 3.53 -14.22
CA TRP A 202 2.60 3.52 -15.23
C TRP A 202 2.86 4.47 -16.39
N ARG A 203 3.44 5.64 -16.12
CA ARG A 203 3.85 6.60 -17.15
C ARG A 203 4.88 6.00 -18.11
N ARG A 204 5.89 5.30 -17.59
CA ARG A 204 6.93 4.64 -18.41
C ARG A 204 6.34 3.55 -19.31
N LYS A 205 5.28 2.88 -18.87
CA LYS A 205 4.54 1.94 -19.73
C LYS A 205 3.74 2.64 -20.83
N SER A 206 2.95 3.65 -20.46
CA SER A 206 2.19 4.45 -21.42
C SER A 206 1.61 5.69 -20.73
N GLU A 207 1.67 6.84 -21.39
CA GLU A 207 1.01 8.05 -20.89
C GLU A 207 -0.52 7.92 -20.81
N GLN A 208 -1.11 6.93 -21.50
CA GLN A 208 -2.54 6.65 -21.40
C GLN A 208 -2.95 6.23 -19.98
N PHE A 209 -2.10 5.51 -19.24
CA PHE A 209 -2.38 5.16 -17.85
C PHE A 209 -2.41 6.36 -16.92
N VAL A 210 -1.61 7.39 -17.20
CA VAL A 210 -1.62 8.63 -16.42
C VAL A 210 -2.98 9.31 -16.53
N SER A 211 -3.59 9.29 -17.73
CA SER A 211 -4.95 9.84 -17.91
C SER A 211 -6.01 9.10 -17.09
N LEU A 212 -5.82 7.80 -16.80
CA LEU A 212 -6.74 7.02 -15.97
C LEU A 212 -6.73 7.45 -14.50
N LEU A 213 -5.72 8.18 -14.01
CA LEU A 213 -5.73 8.75 -12.66
C LEU A 213 -6.94 9.67 -12.42
N ASN A 214 -7.40 10.33 -13.47
CA ASN A 214 -8.57 11.22 -13.48
C ASN A 214 -9.88 10.49 -13.79
N HIS A 215 -9.84 9.17 -13.99
CA HIS A 215 -11.06 8.37 -14.11
C HIS A 215 -11.84 8.38 -12.78
N GLU A 216 -13.17 8.34 -12.84
CA GLU A 216 -14.06 8.50 -11.68
C GLU A 216 -13.80 7.49 -10.55
N TRP A 217 -13.29 6.29 -10.87
CA TRP A 217 -12.97 5.23 -9.91
C TRP A 217 -11.59 5.31 -9.28
N VAL A 218 -10.76 6.25 -9.73
CA VAL A 218 -9.38 6.40 -9.28
C VAL A 218 -9.33 7.57 -8.30
N ILE A 219 -8.41 8.53 -8.45
CA ILE A 219 -8.21 9.61 -7.47
C ILE A 219 -9.51 10.32 -7.07
N PRO A 220 -10.45 10.64 -7.99
CA PRO A 220 -11.75 11.19 -7.62
C PRO A 220 -12.53 10.36 -6.58
N MET A 221 -12.57 9.03 -6.74
CA MET A 221 -13.23 8.13 -5.79
C MET A 221 -12.53 8.14 -4.44
N THR A 222 -11.19 8.09 -4.39
CA THR A 222 -10.44 8.23 -3.12
C THR A 222 -10.90 9.49 -2.41
N LEU A 223 -10.81 10.65 -3.07
CA LEU A 223 -11.14 11.93 -2.46
C LEU A 223 -12.62 12.00 -2.03
N GLN A 224 -13.54 11.40 -2.80
CA GLN A 224 -14.95 11.32 -2.41
C GLN A 224 -15.15 10.46 -1.16
N ILE A 225 -14.50 9.29 -1.07
CA ILE A 225 -14.57 8.40 0.10
C ILE A 225 -14.04 9.12 1.33
N LEU A 226 -12.89 9.78 1.22
CA LEU A 226 -12.31 10.52 2.34
C LEU A 226 -13.26 11.62 2.85
N ARG A 227 -13.90 12.37 1.94
CA ARG A 227 -14.93 13.36 2.31
C ARG A 227 -16.12 12.74 3.02
N LYS A 228 -16.63 11.58 2.54
CA LYS A 228 -17.76 10.87 3.17
C LYS A 228 -17.46 10.40 4.59
N HIS A 229 -16.18 10.20 4.92
CA HIS A 229 -15.73 9.81 6.26
C HIS A 229 -15.25 11.01 7.11
N ASP A 230 -15.55 12.25 6.70
CA ASP A 230 -15.11 13.49 7.34
C ASP A 230 -13.58 13.56 7.53
N LEU A 231 -12.83 12.95 6.61
CA LEU A 231 -11.38 12.95 6.66
C LEU A 231 -10.80 14.15 5.88
N PRO A 232 -9.63 14.68 6.29
CA PRO A 232 -9.03 15.91 5.74
C PRO A 232 -8.48 15.73 4.32
N THR A 233 -9.44 15.71 3.39
CA THR A 233 -9.24 15.40 1.97
C THR A 233 -8.27 16.35 1.26
N GLU A 234 -8.26 17.65 1.60
CA GLU A 234 -7.36 18.61 0.93
C GLU A 234 -5.89 18.39 1.30
N TYR A 235 -5.60 17.91 2.51
CA TYR A 235 -4.25 17.56 2.92
C TYR A 235 -3.76 16.32 2.16
N VAL A 236 -4.60 15.29 2.05
CA VAL A 236 -4.29 14.10 1.24
C VAL A 236 -4.11 14.44 -0.23
N LYS A 237 -4.98 15.29 -0.79
CA LYS A 237 -4.86 15.77 -2.18
C LYS A 237 -3.52 16.46 -2.42
N ALA A 238 -3.04 17.25 -1.46
CA ALA A 238 -1.73 17.89 -1.55
C ALA A 238 -0.58 16.86 -1.57
N ILE A 239 -0.64 15.84 -0.71
CA ILE A 239 0.35 14.74 -0.67
C ILE A 239 0.39 14.00 -2.01
N ILE A 240 -0.77 13.60 -2.54
CA ILE A 240 -0.89 12.91 -3.84
C ILE A 240 -0.28 13.76 -4.95
N ASN A 241 -0.67 15.03 -5.04
CA ASN A 241 -0.17 15.93 -6.08
C ASN A 241 1.33 16.15 -5.96
N ARG A 242 1.88 16.25 -4.74
CA ARG A 242 3.32 16.35 -4.53
C ARG A 242 4.04 15.11 -5.07
N GLY A 243 3.58 13.91 -4.70
CA GLY A 243 4.18 12.67 -5.20
C GLY A 243 4.07 12.52 -6.72
N PHE A 244 2.88 12.74 -7.30
CA PHE A 244 2.66 12.55 -8.73
C PHE A 244 3.34 13.60 -9.59
N TYR A 245 3.27 14.88 -9.20
CA TYR A 245 3.56 16.00 -10.11
C TYR A 245 4.67 16.93 -9.65
N PHE A 246 4.83 17.16 -8.34
CA PHE A 246 5.72 18.21 -7.84
C PHE A 246 7.05 17.73 -7.22
N GLU A 247 7.23 16.46 -6.92
CA GLU A 247 8.50 15.90 -6.40
C GLU A 247 9.10 14.91 -7.41
N ASN A 248 8.63 15.00 -8.66
CA ASN A 248 8.95 14.07 -9.73
C ASN A 248 9.92 14.70 -10.74
N GLU A 249 11.22 14.47 -10.51
CA GLU A 249 12.30 14.98 -11.36
C GLU A 249 12.07 14.67 -12.85
N GLU A 250 11.59 13.46 -13.19
CA GLU A 250 11.28 13.05 -14.57
C GLU A 250 10.22 13.92 -15.28
N ILE A 251 9.41 14.67 -14.54
CA ILE A 251 8.43 15.60 -15.11
C ILE A 251 9.06 16.99 -15.30
N TYR A 252 9.92 17.40 -14.37
CA TYR A 252 10.53 18.73 -14.36
C TYR A 252 11.48 18.99 -15.52
N TRP A 253 12.07 17.95 -16.11
CA TRP A 253 12.88 18.10 -17.32
C TRP A 253 12.13 18.79 -18.48
N GLU A 254 10.78 18.82 -18.47
CA GLU A 254 9.97 19.32 -19.60
C GLU A 254 9.05 20.53 -19.29
N ASN A 255 9.39 21.43 -18.35
CA ASN A 255 8.70 22.71 -18.07
C ASN A 255 7.28 22.59 -17.42
N LEU A 256 6.86 23.63 -16.65
CA LEU A 256 5.59 23.74 -15.91
C LEU A 256 4.33 23.55 -16.78
N ILE A 257 4.39 23.90 -18.06
CA ILE A 257 3.27 23.71 -19.00
C ILE A 257 2.91 22.22 -19.10
N ARG A 258 3.91 21.33 -19.11
CA ARG A 258 3.67 19.89 -19.18
C ARG A 258 3.02 19.36 -17.92
N VAL A 259 3.40 19.85 -16.74
CA VAL A 259 2.77 19.48 -15.46
C VAL A 259 1.26 19.76 -15.50
N ARG A 260 0.85 20.96 -15.94
CA ARG A 260 -0.57 21.32 -16.05
C ARG A 260 -1.32 20.41 -17.02
N LEU A 261 -0.75 20.18 -18.20
CA LEU A 261 -1.36 19.29 -19.20
C LEU A 261 -1.56 17.87 -18.66
N ILE A 262 -0.59 17.33 -17.91
CA ILE A 262 -0.71 16.00 -17.29
C ILE A 262 -1.82 15.99 -16.25
N MET A 263 -1.89 17.00 -15.37
CA MET A 263 -2.90 17.09 -14.31
C MET A 263 -4.33 17.13 -14.87
N GLU A 264 -4.53 17.81 -16.00
CA GLU A 264 -5.84 17.98 -16.64
C GLU A 264 -6.21 16.85 -17.60
N ARG A 265 -5.29 15.91 -17.87
CA ARG A 265 -5.48 14.86 -18.87
C ARG A 265 -6.57 13.87 -18.43
N LYS A 266 -7.65 13.81 -19.20
CA LYS A 266 -8.72 12.82 -19.02
C LYS A 266 -8.52 11.62 -19.94
N PRO A 267 -9.00 10.43 -19.56
CA PRO A 267 -8.92 9.27 -20.44
C PRO A 267 -9.81 9.51 -21.66
N GLY A 268 -9.34 9.08 -22.84
CA GLY A 268 -10.15 9.09 -24.06
C GLY A 268 -11.37 8.18 -23.92
N VAL A 269 -12.42 8.44 -24.72
CA VAL A 269 -13.71 7.73 -24.64
C VAL A 269 -13.55 6.21 -24.69
N GLU A 270 -12.71 5.71 -25.59
CA GLU A 270 -12.49 4.28 -25.78
C GLU A 270 -11.73 3.63 -24.61
N LEU A 271 -10.64 4.25 -24.15
CA LEU A 271 -9.90 3.77 -22.98
C LEU A 271 -10.77 3.78 -21.72
N ASN A 272 -11.59 4.83 -21.55
CA ASN A 272 -12.56 4.95 -20.47
C ASN A 272 -13.58 3.81 -20.51
N ARG A 273 -14.16 3.52 -21.68
CA ARG A 273 -15.10 2.40 -21.88
C ARG A 273 -14.45 1.06 -21.53
N ARG A 274 -13.28 0.76 -22.10
CA ARG A 274 -12.54 -0.49 -21.86
C ARG A 274 -12.16 -0.65 -20.39
N PHE A 275 -11.69 0.41 -19.74
CA PHE A 275 -11.38 0.37 -18.31
C PHE A 275 -12.62 0.04 -17.47
N LYS A 276 -13.79 0.57 -17.82
CA LYS A 276 -15.05 0.25 -17.13
C LYS A 276 -15.57 -1.16 -17.34
N GLU A 277 -15.29 -1.74 -18.50
CA GLU A 277 -15.68 -3.11 -18.82
C GLU A 277 -14.77 -4.13 -18.11
N ILE A 278 -13.47 -3.87 -18.10
CA ILE A 278 -12.45 -4.79 -17.59
C ILE A 278 -12.28 -4.66 -16.08
N CYS A 279 -12.28 -3.44 -15.57
CA CYS A 279 -12.15 -3.13 -14.16
C CYS A 279 -13.54 -2.79 -13.64
N SER A 280 -13.89 -3.25 -12.46
CA SER A 280 -15.13 -2.85 -11.81
C SER A 280 -14.93 -2.86 -10.32
N ILE A 281 -15.37 -1.80 -9.64
CA ILE A 281 -15.34 -1.73 -8.18
C ILE A 281 -16.21 -2.84 -7.56
N THR A 282 -17.29 -3.23 -8.23
CA THR A 282 -18.20 -4.30 -7.80
C THR A 282 -17.77 -5.67 -8.28
N GLY A 283 -17.10 -5.75 -9.43
CA GLY A 283 -16.62 -7.00 -10.04
C GLY A 283 -15.20 -7.44 -9.62
N PHE A 284 -14.47 -6.63 -8.85
CA PHE A 284 -13.13 -6.99 -8.38
C PHE A 284 -13.22 -8.14 -7.37
N ARG A 285 -13.01 -9.38 -7.84
CA ARG A 285 -13.15 -10.63 -7.06
C ARG A 285 -12.43 -10.61 -5.71
N ALA A 286 -11.34 -9.86 -5.55
CA ALA A 286 -10.66 -9.74 -4.25
C ALA A 286 -11.60 -9.16 -3.17
N LYS A 287 -12.52 -8.26 -3.53
CA LYS A 287 -13.51 -7.72 -2.60
C LYS A 287 -14.58 -8.76 -2.25
N GLN A 288 -15.02 -9.55 -3.23
CA GLN A 288 -15.97 -10.65 -3.00
C GLN A 288 -15.35 -11.73 -2.12
N ALA A 289 -14.11 -12.16 -2.40
CA ALA A 289 -13.39 -13.12 -1.58
C ALA A 289 -13.15 -12.63 -0.14
N ILE A 290 -12.87 -11.33 0.06
CA ILE A 290 -12.78 -10.73 1.40
C ILE A 290 -14.15 -10.70 2.07
N ILE A 291 -15.21 -10.34 1.35
CA ILE A 291 -16.59 -10.37 1.87
C ILE A 291 -16.98 -11.79 2.27
N ASP A 292 -16.64 -12.78 1.45
CA ASP A 292 -16.95 -14.18 1.68
C ASP A 292 -16.12 -14.76 2.84
N ASP A 293 -14.82 -14.45 2.95
CA ASP A 293 -13.97 -14.77 4.11
C ASP A 293 -14.55 -14.15 5.39
N VAL A 294 -14.87 -12.85 5.38
CA VAL A 294 -15.45 -12.15 6.55
C VAL A 294 -16.82 -12.74 6.93
N PHE A 295 -17.64 -13.12 5.95
CA PHE A 295 -18.90 -13.80 6.21
C PHE A 295 -18.71 -15.22 6.78
N SER A 296 -17.67 -15.93 6.34
CA SER A 296 -17.31 -17.25 6.87
C SER A 296 -16.85 -17.15 8.33
N ASP A 297 -15.91 -16.25 8.63
CA ASP A 297 -15.42 -15.99 9.98
C ASP A 297 -16.57 -15.54 10.91
N PHE A 298 -17.50 -14.72 10.39
CA PHE A 298 -18.68 -14.29 11.14
C PHE A 298 -19.67 -15.43 11.41
N LYS A 299 -19.85 -16.36 10.46
CA LYS A 299 -20.65 -17.58 10.68
C LYS A 299 -20.02 -18.48 11.73
N GLU A 300 -18.71 -18.70 11.68
CA GLU A 300 -17.99 -19.49 12.71
C GLU A 300 -18.16 -18.87 14.11
N LEU A 301 -18.09 -17.54 14.22
CA LEU A 301 -18.36 -16.82 15.47
C LEU A 301 -19.78 -17.02 16.00
N ILE A 302 -20.79 -17.05 15.12
CA ILE A 302 -22.20 -17.30 15.51
C ILE A 302 -22.40 -18.76 15.93
N GLU A 303 -21.68 -19.70 15.31
CA GLU A 303 -21.79 -21.13 15.63
C GLU A 303 -21.12 -21.48 16.97
N ILE A 304 -20.03 -20.80 17.33
CA ILE A 304 -19.39 -20.92 18.65
C ILE A 304 -20.37 -20.53 19.78
N ASP A 305 -21.21 -19.50 19.56
CA ASP A 305 -22.18 -19.02 20.54
C ASP A 305 -23.41 -19.95 20.68
N ARG A 306 -23.60 -20.88 19.74
CA ARG A 306 -24.69 -21.89 19.76
C ARG A 306 -24.26 -23.26 20.29
N GLY A 307 -22.97 -23.47 20.49
CA GLY A 307 -22.41 -24.71 21.05
C GLY A 307 -22.28 -24.72 22.59
N GLY A 308 -22.63 -23.62 23.25
CA GLY A 308 -22.61 -23.49 24.71
C GLY A 308 -24.00 -23.47 25.32
N ASN A 309 -24.70 -24.61 25.30
CA ASN A 309 -25.79 -24.93 26.22
C ASN A 309 -25.75 -26.41 26.59
#